data_AF-A0A1H6S7B9-F1
#
_entry.id   AF-A0A1H6S7B9-F1
#
_cell.length_a   1.000
_cell.length_b   1.000
_cell.length_c   1.000
_cell.angle_alpha   90.00
_cell.angle_beta   90.00
_cell.angle_gamma   90.00
#
_symmetry.space_group_name_H-M   'P 1'
#
loop_
_entity.id
_entity.type
_entity.pdbx_description
1 polymer ?
#
loop_
_entity_poly.entity_id
_entity_poly.type
_entity_poly.pdbx_seq_one_letter_code
_entity_poly.pdbx_strand_id
1 'polypeptide(L)'
;MLSDFIHDIKVDIEKQISLLDQTIHTLQDQIKEDEKFLEILLEDSDAVFTEFSPRDLNYKQEQEIRDLEMKIREEQDELTEENERLEKLQKKLAQVESISEESISLDQDINREQVINGLEVIDSYILSDPRRAKMELHRLVMRLKKVENDK
;
A
#
# COMPACT_ATOMS: atom_id res chain seq x y z
N MET A 1 -6.66 20.29 5.07
CA MET A 1 -7.70 19.42 5.68
C MET A 1 -7.89 18.13 4.89
N LEU A 2 -8.41 18.14 3.65
CA LEU A 2 -8.61 16.90 2.90
C LEU A 2 -7.28 16.26 2.44
N SER A 3 -6.34 17.07 1.96
CA SER A 3 -4.99 16.61 1.58
C SER A 3 -4.21 16.04 2.78
N ASP A 4 -4.25 16.72 3.93
CA ASP A 4 -3.61 16.24 5.16
C ASP A 4 -4.23 14.90 5.61
N PHE A 5 -5.55 14.76 5.52
CA PHE A 5 -6.26 13.52 5.84
C PHE A 5 -5.90 12.36 4.89
N ILE A 6 -5.80 12.62 3.58
CA ILE A 6 -5.35 11.62 2.60
C ILE A 6 -3.88 11.22 2.87
N HIS A 7 -3.04 12.20 3.23
CA HIS A 7 -1.65 11.95 3.59
C HIS A 7 -1.53 11.07 4.85
N ASP A 8 -2.29 11.36 5.91
CA ASP A 8 -2.30 10.56 7.14
C ASP A 8 -2.73 9.10 6.86
N ILE A 9 -3.77 8.92 6.05
CA ILE A 9 -4.22 7.57 5.63
C ILE A 9 -3.12 6.85 4.85
N LYS A 10 -2.45 7.54 3.92
CA LYS A 10 -1.35 6.96 3.13
C LYS A 10 -0.23 6.48 4.05
N VAL A 11 0.23 7.34 4.95
CA VAL A 11 1.31 7.04 5.90
C VAL A 11 0.95 5.84 6.78
N ASP A 12 -0.30 5.73 7.23
CA ASP A 12 -0.73 4.61 8.07
C ASP A 12 -0.83 3.29 7.29
N ILE A 13 -1.23 3.33 6.01
CA ILE A 13 -1.19 2.14 5.13
C ILE A 13 0.26 1.71 4.89
N GLU A 14 1.17 2.64 4.61
CA GLU A 14 2.59 2.36 4.41
C GLU A 14 3.25 1.72 5.64
N LYS A 15 2.91 2.20 6.84
CA LYS A 15 3.36 1.57 8.10
C LYS A 15 2.87 0.13 8.22
N GLN A 16 1.59 -0.12 7.90
CA GLN A 16 1.03 -1.47 7.97
C GLN A 16 1.72 -2.41 6.97
N ILE A 17 1.94 -1.94 5.74
CA ILE A 17 2.70 -2.69 4.72
C ILE A 17 4.10 -3.03 5.25
N SER A 18 4.82 -2.05 5.77
CA SER A 18 6.18 -2.26 6.29
C SER A 18 6.23 -3.27 7.44
N LEU A 19 5.22 -3.28 8.33
CA LEU A 19 5.14 -4.26 9.42
C LEU A 19 4.84 -5.66 8.88
N LEU A 20 3.93 -5.78 7.91
CA LEU A 20 3.62 -7.05 7.26
C LEU A 20 4.82 -7.63 6.52
N ASP A 21 5.56 -6.80 5.78
CA ASP A 21 6.78 -7.23 5.08
C ASP A 21 7.81 -7.82 6.06
N GLN A 22 7.97 -7.21 7.24
CA GLN A 22 8.84 -7.74 8.29
C GLN A 22 8.35 -9.09 8.84
N THR A 23 7.05 -9.22 9.09
CA THR A 23 6.44 -10.48 9.53
C THR A 23 6.63 -11.58 8.48
N ILE A 24 6.35 -11.29 7.21
CA ILE A 24 6.51 -12.21 6.08
C ILE A 24 7.97 -12.66 5.97
N HIS A 25 8.93 -11.74 6.06
CA HIS A 25 10.34 -12.10 6.04
C HIS A 25 10.73 -13.01 7.21
N THR A 26 10.23 -12.73 8.40
CA THR A 26 10.49 -13.54 9.59
C THR A 26 9.93 -14.96 9.43
N LEU A 27 8.70 -15.10 8.93
CA LEU A 27 8.07 -16.39 8.64
C LEU A 27 8.86 -17.16 7.56
N GLN A 28 9.28 -16.50 6.49
CA GLN A 28 10.08 -17.13 5.45
C GLN A 28 11.42 -17.66 5.96
N ASP A 29 12.06 -16.94 6.88
CA ASP A 29 13.32 -17.38 7.46
C ASP A 29 13.11 -18.55 8.43
N GLN A 30 12.03 -18.53 9.22
CA GLN A 30 11.64 -19.65 10.08
C GLN A 30 11.36 -20.92 9.27
N ILE A 31 10.54 -20.82 8.22
CA ILE A 31 10.21 -21.97 7.35
C ILE A 31 11.49 -22.56 6.75
N LYS A 32 12.42 -21.73 6.27
CA LYS A 32 13.71 -22.21 5.72
C LYS A 32 14.57 -22.89 6.78
N GLU A 33 14.52 -22.44 8.02
CA GLU A 33 15.27 -23.05 9.12
C GLU A 33 14.66 -24.42 9.46
N ASP A 34 13.35 -24.48 9.59
CA ASP A 34 12.60 -25.71 9.84
C ASP A 34 12.76 -26.74 8.70
N GLU A 35 12.74 -26.32 7.44
CA GLU A 35 13.02 -27.17 6.28
C GLU A 35 14.44 -27.77 6.33
N LYS A 36 15.44 -27.01 6.79
CA LYS A 36 16.80 -27.54 6.99
C LYS A 36 16.87 -28.54 8.13
N PHE A 37 16.16 -28.29 9.23
CA PHE A 37 16.09 -29.25 10.33
C PHE A 37 15.41 -30.54 9.88
N LEU A 38 14.36 -30.44 9.08
CA LEU A 38 13.67 -31.59 8.50
C LEU A 38 14.61 -32.39 7.59
N GLU A 39 15.39 -31.72 6.73
CA GLU A 39 16.39 -32.38 5.88
C GLU A 39 17.41 -33.17 6.71
N ILE A 40 17.95 -32.58 7.77
CA ILE A 40 18.90 -33.26 8.69
C ILE A 40 18.24 -34.48 9.35
N LEU A 41 17.01 -34.35 9.85
CA LEU A 41 16.29 -35.47 10.48
C LEU A 41 16.02 -36.61 9.50
N LEU A 42 15.73 -36.29 8.24
CA LEU A 42 15.53 -37.29 7.19
C LEU A 42 16.83 -38.01 6.83
N GLU A 43 17.95 -37.28 6.73
CA GLU A 43 19.28 -37.88 6.53
C GLU A 43 19.67 -38.81 7.70
N ASP A 44 19.43 -38.40 8.94
CA ASP A 44 19.71 -39.21 10.14
C ASP A 44 18.81 -40.45 10.24
N SER A 45 17.63 -40.43 9.60
CA SER A 45 16.66 -41.53 9.57
C SER A 45 16.98 -42.64 8.56
N ASP A 46 18.15 -42.57 7.91
CA ASP A 46 18.57 -43.48 6.84
C ASP A 46 18.32 -44.97 7.18
N ALA A 47 17.87 -45.73 6.19
CA ALA A 47 17.43 -47.12 6.36
C ALA A 47 18.49 -48.04 7.01
N VAL A 48 19.77 -47.70 6.83
CA VAL A 48 20.91 -48.42 7.41
C VAL A 48 21.03 -48.18 8.92
N PHE A 49 20.58 -47.03 9.43
CA PHE A 49 20.64 -46.69 10.87
C PHE A 49 19.41 -47.19 11.63
N THR A 50 18.26 -47.25 10.97
CA THR A 50 16.98 -47.69 11.57
C THR A 50 16.92 -49.19 11.84
N GLU A 51 17.59 -50.04 11.03
CA GLU A 51 17.68 -51.50 11.29
C GLU A 51 18.49 -51.86 12.54
N PHE A 52 19.40 -50.98 12.96
CA PHE A 52 20.29 -51.20 14.11
C PHE A 52 19.97 -50.32 15.33
N SER A 53 19.07 -49.34 15.18
CA SER A 53 18.63 -48.47 16.27
C SER A 53 17.46 -49.07 17.08
N PRO A 54 17.40 -48.83 18.39
CA PRO A 54 16.25 -49.18 19.23
C PRO A 54 14.93 -48.69 18.64
N ARG A 55 13.91 -49.55 18.63
CA ARG A 55 12.57 -49.23 18.08
C ARG A 55 11.95 -47.96 18.67
N ASP A 56 12.16 -47.71 19.95
CA ASP A 56 11.64 -46.52 20.62
C ASP A 56 12.30 -45.22 20.13
N LEU A 57 13.55 -45.28 19.65
CA LEU A 57 14.24 -44.12 19.06
C LEU A 57 13.72 -43.84 17.64
N ASN A 58 13.57 -44.88 16.82
CA ASN A 58 13.01 -44.73 15.47
C ASN A 58 11.58 -44.14 15.53
N TYR A 59 10.75 -44.63 16.45
CA TYR A 59 9.39 -44.11 16.63
C TYR A 59 9.37 -42.63 17.03
N LYS A 60 10.28 -42.20 17.91
CA LYS A 60 10.41 -40.78 18.31
C LYS A 60 10.86 -39.91 17.16
N GLN A 61 11.86 -40.34 16.39
CA GLN A 61 12.33 -39.60 15.21
C GLN A 61 11.22 -39.46 14.16
N GLU A 62 10.46 -40.52 13.88
CA GLU A 62 9.29 -40.42 12.97
C GLU A 62 8.23 -39.46 13.50
N GLN A 63 8.04 -39.39 14.82
CA GLN A 63 7.11 -38.45 15.42
C GLN A 63 7.61 -37.00 15.28
N GLU A 64 8.89 -36.75 15.57
CA GLU A 64 9.53 -35.43 15.40
C GLU A 64 9.48 -34.95 13.94
N ILE A 65 9.72 -35.84 12.98
CA ILE A 65 9.58 -35.54 11.54
C ILE A 65 8.14 -35.11 11.23
N ARG A 66 7.14 -35.88 11.67
CA ARG A 66 5.72 -35.57 11.42
C ARG A 66 5.29 -34.25 12.07
N ASP A 67 5.73 -34.00 13.29
CA ASP A 67 5.41 -32.77 14.02
C ASP A 67 6.05 -31.56 13.32
N LEU A 68 7.28 -31.69 12.81
CA LEU A 68 7.96 -30.63 12.08
C LEU A 68 7.35 -30.39 10.69
N GLU A 69 6.96 -31.44 9.96
CA GLU A 69 6.22 -31.32 8.70
C GLU A 69 4.88 -30.59 8.89
N MET A 70 4.18 -30.87 9.99
CA MET A 70 2.93 -30.18 10.32
C MET A 70 3.18 -28.70 10.64
N LYS A 71 4.21 -28.41 11.43
CA LYS A 71 4.62 -27.03 11.76
C LYS A 71 4.96 -26.22 10.52
N ILE A 72 5.75 -26.78 9.59
CA ILE A 72 6.10 -26.12 8.32
C ILE A 72 4.83 -25.82 7.50
N ARG A 73 3.86 -26.74 7.46
CA ARG A 73 2.59 -26.49 6.74
C ARG A 73 1.78 -25.36 7.37
N GLU A 74 1.68 -25.34 8.70
CA GLU A 74 0.98 -24.27 9.42
C GLU A 74 1.62 -22.90 9.15
N GLU A 75 2.96 -22.83 9.19
CA GLU A 75 3.71 -21.61 8.88
C GLU A 75 3.57 -21.20 7.40
N GLN A 76 3.52 -22.16 6.47
CA GLN A 76 3.24 -21.89 5.05
C GLN A 76 1.82 -21.35 4.83
N ASP A 77 0.82 -21.90 5.52
CA ASP A 77 -0.55 -21.41 5.48
C ASP A 77 -0.62 -19.97 6.01
N GLU A 78 0.00 -19.68 7.17
CA GLU A 78 0.09 -18.32 7.73
C GLU A 78 0.79 -17.35 6.76
N LEU A 79 1.88 -17.79 6.12
CA LEU A 79 2.58 -17.01 5.10
C LEU A 79 1.67 -16.67 3.92
N THR A 80 0.80 -17.59 3.49
CA THR A 80 -0.16 -17.28 2.41
C THR A 80 -1.18 -16.23 2.83
N GLU A 81 -1.72 -16.32 4.06
CA GLU A 81 -2.68 -15.36 4.58
C GLU A 81 -2.08 -13.95 4.70
N GLU A 82 -0.87 -13.83 5.22
CA GLU A 82 -0.19 -12.54 5.35
C GLU A 82 0.17 -11.93 3.98
N ASN A 83 0.56 -12.75 2.99
CA ASN A 83 0.77 -12.27 1.62
C ASN A 83 -0.53 -11.75 0.98
N GLU A 84 -1.67 -12.41 1.18
CA GLU A 84 -2.96 -11.89 0.71
C GLU A 84 -3.32 -10.55 1.36
N ARG A 85 -3.03 -10.42 2.66
CA ARG A 85 -3.28 -9.20 3.42
C ARG A 85 -2.40 -8.05 2.92
N LEU A 86 -1.13 -8.32 2.60
CA LEU A 86 -0.21 -7.38 1.97
C LEU A 86 -0.76 -6.90 0.62
N GLU A 87 -1.19 -7.82 -0.24
CA GLU A 87 -1.75 -7.49 -1.56
C GLU A 87 -2.99 -6.58 -1.43
N LYS A 88 -3.87 -6.87 -0.47
CA LYS A 88 -5.06 -6.04 -0.18
C LYS A 88 -4.68 -4.62 0.22
N LEU A 89 -3.65 -4.46 1.06
CA LEU A 89 -3.15 -3.14 1.48
C LEU A 89 -2.47 -2.39 0.33
N GLN A 90 -1.67 -3.07 -0.50
CA GLN A 90 -1.05 -2.46 -1.68
C GLN A 90 -2.11 -1.95 -2.67
N LYS A 91 -3.18 -2.72 -2.91
CA LYS A 91 -4.32 -2.27 -3.72
C LYS A 91 -4.99 -1.02 -3.13
N LYS A 92 -5.17 -0.99 -1.80
CA LYS A 92 -5.73 0.17 -1.10
C LYS A 92 -4.82 1.39 -1.21
N LEU A 93 -3.51 1.21 -1.11
CA LEU A 93 -2.53 2.28 -1.30
C LEU A 93 -2.64 2.88 -2.71
N ALA A 94 -2.68 2.03 -3.75
CA ALA A 94 -2.84 2.48 -5.13
C ALA A 94 -4.13 3.27 -5.35
N GLN A 95 -5.24 2.87 -4.71
CA GLN A 95 -6.50 3.64 -4.74
C GLN A 95 -6.34 5.02 -4.08
N VAL A 96 -5.69 5.09 -2.92
CA VAL A 96 -5.44 6.35 -2.22
C VAL A 96 -4.55 7.28 -3.06
N GLU A 97 -3.54 6.73 -3.73
CA GLU A 97 -2.67 7.48 -4.64
C GLU A 97 -3.44 8.03 -5.84
N SER A 98 -4.30 7.22 -6.47
CA SER A 98 -5.19 7.66 -7.55
C SER A 98 -6.09 8.82 -7.12
N ILE A 99 -6.70 8.73 -5.93
CA ILE A 99 -7.55 9.80 -5.38
C ILE A 99 -6.73 11.06 -5.11
N SER A 100 -5.50 10.91 -4.61
CA SER A 100 -4.59 12.03 -4.38
C SER A 100 -4.27 12.75 -5.70
N GLU A 101 -3.96 12.01 -6.77
CA GLU A 101 -3.66 12.58 -8.09
C GLU A 101 -4.87 13.28 -8.72
N GLU A 102 -6.06 12.68 -8.63
CA GLU A 102 -7.32 13.29 -9.08
C GLU A 102 -7.68 14.55 -8.28
N SER A 103 -7.42 14.57 -6.97
CA SER A 103 -7.67 15.76 -6.16
C SER A 103 -6.75 16.93 -6.55
N ILE A 104 -5.51 16.63 -6.96
CA ILE A 104 -4.55 17.62 -7.46
C ILE A 104 -4.99 18.15 -8.84
N SER A 105 -5.53 17.30 -9.71
CA SER A 105 -6.00 17.71 -11.04
C SER A 105 -7.29 18.55 -10.97
N LEU A 106 -8.22 18.20 -10.08
CA LEU A 106 -9.46 18.96 -9.86
C LEU A 106 -9.22 20.35 -9.27
N ASP A 107 -8.17 20.52 -8.46
CA ASP A 107 -7.72 21.83 -7.97
C ASP A 107 -7.02 22.67 -9.06
N GLN A 108 -6.52 22.03 -10.13
CA GLN A 108 -5.92 22.70 -11.29
C GLN A 108 -6.94 23.10 -12.39
N ASP A 109 -8.16 22.56 -12.36
CA ASP A 109 -9.20 22.89 -13.36
C ASP A 109 -9.76 24.32 -13.25
N ILE A 110 -9.50 25.02 -12.14
CA ILE A 110 -9.46 26.48 -12.19
C ILE A 110 -8.05 26.82 -12.66
N ASN A 111 -7.90 27.05 -13.97
CA ASN A 111 -6.63 27.47 -14.54
C ASN A 111 -6.21 28.81 -13.89
N ARG A 112 -5.44 28.69 -12.80
CA ARG A 112 -5.11 29.78 -11.89
C ARG A 112 -4.38 30.88 -12.63
N GLU A 113 -3.57 30.52 -13.62
CA GLU A 113 -2.91 31.46 -14.54
C GLU A 113 -3.91 32.25 -15.36
N GLN A 114 -4.98 31.63 -15.89
CA GLN A 114 -6.02 32.37 -16.63
C GLN A 114 -6.78 33.35 -15.75
N VAL A 115 -7.03 32.99 -14.49
CA VAL A 115 -7.68 33.90 -13.52
C VAL A 115 -6.75 35.05 -13.14
N ILE A 116 -5.48 34.76 -12.86
CA ILE A 116 -4.46 35.77 -12.53
C ILE A 116 -4.26 36.74 -13.69
N ASN A 117 -4.04 36.24 -14.91
CA ASN A 117 -3.91 37.07 -16.11
C ASN A 117 -5.17 37.92 -16.33
N GLY A 118 -6.36 37.36 -16.10
CA GLY A 118 -7.61 38.10 -16.19
C GLY A 118 -7.71 39.25 -15.18
N LEU A 119 -7.25 39.02 -13.95
CA LEU A 119 -7.23 40.04 -12.89
C LEU A 119 -6.19 41.14 -13.15
N GLU A 120 -5.00 40.79 -13.66
CA GLU A 120 -3.96 41.77 -14.04
C GLU A 120 -4.43 42.70 -15.17
N VAL A 121 -5.13 42.14 -16.16
CA VAL A 121 -5.75 42.92 -17.24
C VAL A 121 -6.80 43.88 -16.68
N ILE A 122 -7.63 43.44 -15.75
CA ILE A 122 -8.62 44.31 -15.11
C ILE A 122 -7.93 45.43 -14.33
N ASP A 123 -6.88 45.10 -13.56
CA ASP A 123 -6.11 46.06 -12.75
C ASP A 123 -5.53 47.19 -13.61
N SER A 124 -5.02 46.86 -14.81
CA SER A 124 -4.47 47.83 -15.76
C SER A 124 -5.50 48.88 -16.23
N TYR A 125 -6.79 48.56 -16.19
CA TYR A 125 -7.87 49.45 -16.62
C TYR A 125 -8.67 50.07 -15.47
N ILE A 126 -8.46 49.68 -14.20
CA ILE A 126 -9.24 50.16 -13.05
C ILE A 126 -9.23 51.69 -12.96
N LEU A 127 -8.06 52.30 -13.15
CA LEU A 127 -7.88 53.76 -13.08
C LEU A 127 -8.24 54.46 -14.40
N SER A 128 -7.95 53.81 -15.53
CA SER A 128 -8.07 54.39 -16.87
C SER A 128 -9.49 54.32 -17.44
N ASP A 129 -10.21 53.23 -17.20
CA ASP A 129 -11.61 53.02 -17.61
C ASP A 129 -12.34 52.12 -16.59
N PRO A 130 -12.91 52.72 -15.53
CA PRO A 130 -13.60 51.98 -14.47
C PRO A 130 -14.82 51.19 -14.96
N ARG A 131 -15.48 51.64 -16.04
CA ARG A 131 -16.67 50.97 -16.58
C ARG A 131 -16.27 49.68 -17.29
N ARG A 132 -15.20 49.73 -18.08
CA ARG A 132 -14.64 48.55 -18.75
C ARG A 132 -14.11 47.53 -17.75
N ALA A 133 -13.38 48.00 -16.72
CA ALA A 133 -12.90 47.13 -15.64
C ALA A 133 -14.05 46.39 -14.95
N LYS A 134 -15.15 47.09 -14.64
CA LYS A 134 -16.36 46.49 -14.04
C LYS A 134 -17.01 45.43 -14.93
N MET A 135 -17.06 45.66 -16.25
CA MET A 135 -17.63 44.68 -17.20
C MET A 135 -16.79 43.41 -17.30
N GLU A 136 -15.47 43.54 -17.39
CA GLU A 136 -14.57 42.39 -17.47
C GLU A 136 -14.55 41.59 -16.17
N LEU A 137 -14.58 42.28 -15.01
CA LEU A 137 -14.75 41.62 -13.71
C LEU A 137 -16.05 40.81 -13.66
N HIS A 138 -17.16 41.38 -14.14
CA HIS A 138 -18.44 40.66 -14.17
C HIS A 138 -18.39 39.44 -15.10
N ARG A 139 -17.72 39.53 -16.25
CA ARG A 139 -17.50 38.39 -17.17
C ARG A 139 -16.63 37.29 -16.53
N LEU A 140 -15.60 37.66 -15.78
CA LEU A 140 -14.75 36.72 -15.05
C LEU A 140 -15.57 35.98 -13.99
N VAL A 141 -16.38 36.71 -13.21
CA VAL A 141 -17.28 36.13 -12.19
C VAL A 141 -18.29 35.16 -12.81
N MET A 142 -18.90 35.51 -13.94
CA MET A 142 -19.85 34.61 -14.63
C MET A 142 -19.18 33.34 -15.16
N ARG A 143 -17.93 33.43 -15.63
CA ARG A 143 -17.15 32.25 -16.05
C ARG A 143 -16.85 31.33 -14.88
N LEU A 144 -16.38 31.88 -13.76
CA LEU A 144 -16.08 31.10 -12.55
C LEU A 144 -17.33 30.39 -12.01
N LYS A 145 -18.47 31.09 -11.95
CA LYS A 145 -19.74 30.49 -11.55
C LYS A 145 -20.24 29.40 -12.48
N LYS A 146 -19.91 29.46 -13.78
CA LYS A 146 -20.29 28.41 -14.73
C LYS A 146 -19.48 27.14 -14.48
N VAL A 147 -18.18 27.27 -14.26
CA VAL A 147 -17.30 26.16 -13.89
C VAL A 147 -17.72 25.52 -12.56
N GLU A 148 -18.22 26.30 -11.61
CA GLU A 148 -18.73 25.80 -10.32
C GLU A 148 -20.04 24.97 -10.46
N ASN A 149 -20.87 25.23 -11.47
CA ASN A 149 -22.11 24.49 -11.70
C ASN A 149 -21.95 23.26 -12.62
N ASP A 150 -20.84 23.20 -13.36
CA ASP A 150 -20.51 22.08 -14.26
C ASP A 150 -19.65 20.99 -13.56
N LYS A 151 -19.28 21.20 -12.28
CA LYS A 151 -18.67 20.22 -11.37
C LYS A 151 -19.74 19.55 -10.50
#